data_AF-A0A2G6J9V2-F1
#
_entry.id   AF-A0A2G6J9V2-F1
#
_cell.length_a   1.000
_cell.length_b   1.000
_cell.length_c   1.000
_cell.angle_alpha   90.00
_cell.angle_beta   90.00
_cell.angle_gamma   90.00
#
_symmetry.space_group_name_H-M   'P 1'
#
loop_
_entity.id
_entity.type
_entity.pdbx_description
1 polymer ?
#
loop_
_entity_poly.entity_id
_entity_poly.type
_entity_poly.pdbx_seq_one_letter_code
_entity_poly.pdbx_strand_id
1 'polypeptide(L)'
;MPSIESLPSKQLAQAYFEYVLQKTLPVKWVNPALVKGADHYAKYSGGPGPMDWMVHIAGIPALLPDPYFWAATTNKYHRKAASDIGEKTKKFVDTALDKFKQAHDYCRAQAKIKDLKIMALCAIGTPGCLDMPKLADAPSFKSWPDSYKEKNGKAYAKAVVEGLSGQFDKWASKVMVPGLPWYPAFATYPGPSAAPLPNIPMPLIVCPSPMMAEVVQMKLKKAMVDALDKRVKDNDADKHHEAIFDAIAFPISLNFLLWLLVQQIMNVLGKGPVPVFAPPYVPLGPVLAGDNIATPGHLAT
;
A
#
# COMPACT_ATOMS: atom_id res chain seq x y z
N MET A 1 -8.41 -0.58 14.58
CA MET A 1 -8.37 0.66 13.76
C MET A 1 -8.30 0.27 12.31
N PRO A 2 -8.57 1.17 11.36
CA PRO A 2 -8.57 0.80 9.96
C PRO A 2 -7.17 0.29 9.57
N SER A 3 -7.13 -0.83 8.85
CA SER A 3 -5.97 -1.17 8.00
C SER A 3 -5.69 -0.02 7.04
N ILE A 4 -4.64 -0.13 6.23
CA ILE A 4 -4.33 0.89 5.20
C ILE A 4 -5.55 1.23 4.29
N GLU A 5 -6.59 0.39 4.24
CA GLU A 5 -7.87 0.69 3.59
C GLU A 5 -8.80 1.61 4.42
N SER A 6 -8.50 2.91 4.45
CA SER A 6 -9.53 3.91 4.76
C SER A 6 -10.39 4.27 3.54
N LEU A 7 -9.89 4.00 2.33
CA LEU A 7 -10.59 4.24 1.05
C LEU A 7 -10.75 2.95 0.24
N PRO A 8 -11.74 2.87 -0.66
CA PRO A 8 -11.96 1.70 -1.50
C PRO A 8 -10.87 1.57 -2.59
N SER A 9 -9.74 0.97 -2.22
CA SER A 9 -8.52 0.84 -3.03
C SER A 9 -8.76 0.35 -4.45
N LYS A 10 -9.65 -0.65 -4.60
CA LYS A 10 -10.01 -1.25 -5.89
C LYS A 10 -10.79 -0.29 -6.79
N GLN A 11 -11.75 0.45 -6.21
CA GLN A 11 -12.52 1.45 -6.95
C GLN A 11 -11.63 2.62 -7.37
N LEU A 12 -10.70 3.04 -6.51
CA LEU A 12 -9.70 4.06 -6.84
C LEU A 12 -8.76 3.62 -7.94
N ALA A 13 -8.25 2.39 -7.89
CA ALA A 13 -7.40 1.84 -8.94
C ALA A 13 -8.15 1.79 -10.28
N GLN A 14 -9.40 1.34 -10.26
CA GLN A 14 -10.25 1.28 -11.44
C GLN A 14 -10.49 2.67 -12.04
N ALA A 15 -10.95 3.64 -11.23
CA ALA A 15 -11.18 5.00 -11.69
C ALA A 15 -9.89 5.66 -12.23
N TYR A 16 -8.75 5.45 -11.56
CA TYR A 16 -7.48 5.97 -12.02
C TYR A 16 -7.08 5.38 -13.38
N PHE A 17 -7.24 4.06 -13.56
CA PHE A 17 -6.91 3.42 -14.82
C PHE A 17 -7.82 3.89 -15.97
N GLU A 18 -9.12 3.95 -15.73
CA GLU A 18 -10.12 4.30 -16.74
C GLU A 18 -10.05 5.76 -17.17
N TYR A 19 -9.97 6.69 -16.20
CA TYR A 19 -10.08 8.12 -16.46
C TYR A 19 -8.74 8.82 -16.66
N VAL A 20 -7.65 8.35 -16.02
CA VAL A 20 -6.35 9.03 -16.05
C VAL A 20 -5.39 8.36 -17.03
N LEU A 21 -5.29 7.03 -17.04
CA LEU A 21 -4.31 6.33 -17.88
C LEU A 21 -4.76 6.12 -19.32
N GLN A 22 -6.08 5.98 -19.55
CA GLN A 22 -6.73 5.94 -20.88
C GLN A 22 -6.01 5.04 -21.92
N LYS A 23 -5.52 3.87 -21.50
CA LYS A 23 -4.78 2.97 -22.39
C LYS A 23 -5.71 2.23 -23.35
N THR A 24 -5.29 2.10 -24.61
CA THR A 24 -6.07 1.45 -25.68
C THR A 24 -5.48 0.12 -26.14
N LEU A 25 -6.34 -0.87 -26.48
CA LEU A 25 -5.96 -2.17 -27.04
C LEU A 25 -6.78 -2.51 -28.29
N PRO A 26 -6.22 -3.24 -29.27
CA PRO A 26 -4.82 -3.62 -29.46
C PRO A 26 -3.99 -2.47 -30.06
N VAL A 27 -2.70 -2.40 -29.69
CA VAL A 27 -1.77 -1.34 -30.16
C VAL A 27 -1.10 -1.71 -31.49
N LYS A 28 -0.88 -3.01 -31.75
CA LYS A 28 -0.39 -3.54 -33.02
C LYS A 28 -1.36 -4.60 -33.54
N TRP A 29 -2.21 -4.23 -34.49
CA TRP A 29 -3.15 -5.14 -35.13
C TRP A 29 -2.94 -5.15 -36.65
N VAL A 30 -2.81 -6.35 -37.21
CA VAL A 30 -2.82 -6.58 -38.65
C VAL A 30 -4.17 -7.20 -38.98
N ASN A 31 -4.90 -6.56 -39.90
CA ASN A 31 -6.24 -7.01 -40.26
C ASN A 31 -6.17 -8.42 -40.85
N PRO A 32 -6.92 -9.42 -40.33
CA PRO A 32 -6.90 -10.76 -40.89
C PRO A 32 -7.42 -10.72 -42.33
N ALA A 33 -6.56 -11.07 -43.29
CA ALA A 33 -6.78 -10.92 -44.73
C ALA A 33 -7.92 -11.77 -45.33
N LEU A 34 -8.67 -12.53 -44.50
CA LEU A 34 -9.54 -13.63 -44.95
C LEU A 34 -11.04 -13.43 -44.67
N VAL A 35 -11.47 -12.33 -44.07
CA VAL A 35 -12.90 -12.11 -43.77
C VAL A 35 -13.38 -10.81 -44.44
N LYS A 36 -14.48 -10.89 -45.20
CA LYS A 36 -15.09 -9.74 -45.90
C LYS A 36 -15.29 -8.58 -44.93
N GLY A 37 -14.84 -7.38 -45.31
CA GLY A 37 -14.81 -6.15 -44.49
C GLY A 37 -16.10 -5.83 -43.72
N ALA A 38 -17.26 -6.25 -44.21
CA ALA A 38 -18.57 -6.02 -43.62
C ALA A 38 -18.80 -6.79 -42.29
N ASP A 39 -18.23 -7.98 -42.10
CA ASP A 39 -18.45 -8.80 -40.89
C ASP A 39 -17.56 -8.40 -39.70
N HIS A 40 -16.61 -7.47 -39.89
CA HIS A 40 -15.74 -6.94 -38.81
C HIS A 40 -16.38 -5.80 -38.01
N TYR A 41 -17.31 -5.09 -38.65
CA TYR A 41 -18.02 -3.95 -38.10
C TYR A 41 -19.52 -4.22 -37.92
N ALA A 42 -20.07 -5.27 -38.55
CA ALA A 42 -21.44 -5.72 -38.37
C ALA A 42 -21.53 -6.97 -37.49
N LYS A 43 -22.61 -7.08 -36.71
CA LYS A 43 -22.98 -8.17 -35.78
C LYS A 43 -22.34 -8.13 -34.39
N TYR A 44 -22.68 -7.07 -33.66
CA TYR A 44 -23.23 -7.19 -32.30
C TYR A 44 -24.51 -6.34 -32.12
N SER A 45 -25.35 -6.26 -33.15
CA SER A 45 -26.77 -5.89 -33.05
C SER A 45 -27.63 -7.08 -32.59
N GLY A 46 -27.12 -7.84 -31.62
CA GLY A 46 -27.85 -8.92 -30.93
C GLY A 46 -28.46 -8.47 -29.61
N GLY A 47 -28.21 -7.22 -29.20
CA GLY A 47 -29.08 -6.42 -28.34
C GLY A 47 -29.87 -5.42 -29.20
N PRO A 48 -30.99 -4.86 -28.70
CA PRO A 48 -32.03 -4.29 -29.54
C PRO A 48 -31.56 -3.04 -30.32
N GLY A 49 -31.34 -3.21 -31.62
CA GLY A 49 -31.45 -2.15 -32.63
C GLY A 49 -30.37 -1.05 -32.67
N PRO A 50 -30.38 -0.21 -33.72
CA PRO A 50 -29.24 0.64 -34.10
C PRO A 50 -29.10 1.98 -33.34
N MET A 51 -29.74 2.16 -32.18
CA MET A 51 -29.81 3.48 -31.50
C MET A 51 -29.52 3.45 -29.99
N ASP A 52 -29.04 2.34 -29.43
CA ASP A 52 -28.84 2.22 -27.97
C ASP A 52 -27.56 2.91 -27.44
N TRP A 53 -26.69 3.42 -28.33
CA TRP A 53 -25.48 4.14 -27.94
C TRP A 53 -25.69 5.65 -27.72
N MET A 54 -26.88 6.18 -28.02
CA MET A 54 -27.28 7.56 -27.70
C MET A 54 -27.91 7.72 -26.31
N VAL A 55 -27.97 6.66 -25.50
CA VAL A 55 -28.55 6.70 -24.14
C VAL A 55 -27.58 7.29 -23.09
N HIS A 56 -26.37 7.70 -23.46
CA HIS A 56 -25.45 8.39 -22.54
C HIS A 56 -25.78 9.88 -22.23
N ILE A 57 -26.99 10.38 -22.54
CA ILE A 57 -27.44 11.73 -22.13
C ILE A 57 -28.50 11.74 -21.02
N ALA A 58 -29.08 10.61 -20.59
CA ALA A 58 -30.03 10.66 -19.47
C ALA A 58 -30.00 9.40 -18.61
N GLY A 59 -29.32 9.51 -17.46
CA GLY A 59 -29.64 8.79 -16.22
C GLY A 59 -29.77 7.27 -16.28
N ILE A 60 -28.76 6.58 -15.72
CA ILE A 60 -28.70 5.15 -15.33
C ILE A 60 -28.10 4.22 -16.42
N PRO A 61 -26.82 3.81 -16.32
CA PRO A 61 -26.20 2.86 -17.24
C PRO A 61 -26.40 1.41 -16.78
N ALA A 62 -26.93 0.56 -17.67
CA ALA A 62 -26.97 -0.89 -17.49
C ALA A 62 -25.70 -1.56 -18.07
N LEU A 63 -24.78 -1.90 -17.16
CA LEU A 63 -24.00 -3.16 -17.09
C LEU A 63 -23.36 -3.73 -18.38
N LEU A 64 -22.43 -3.00 -18.98
CA LEU A 64 -21.20 -3.63 -19.48
C LEU A 64 -20.10 -3.35 -18.44
N PRO A 65 -19.28 -4.32 -18.01
CA PRO A 65 -18.19 -4.03 -17.08
C PRO A 65 -17.28 -2.97 -17.72
N ASP A 66 -17.16 -1.82 -17.06
CA ASP A 66 -16.37 -0.69 -17.54
C ASP A 66 -14.96 -1.18 -17.90
N PRO A 67 -14.50 -0.93 -19.14
CA PRO A 67 -13.33 -1.61 -19.63
C PRO A 67 -12.06 -0.95 -19.10
N TYR A 68 -11.26 -1.71 -18.35
CA TYR A 68 -9.93 -1.29 -17.88
C TYR A 68 -9.06 -0.79 -19.06
N PHE A 69 -9.19 -1.37 -20.26
CA PHE A 69 -8.58 -0.82 -21.48
C PHE A 69 -9.63 -0.39 -22.49
N TRP A 70 -9.42 0.75 -23.13
CA TRP A 70 -10.25 1.21 -24.23
C TRP A 70 -9.98 0.40 -25.51
N ALA A 71 -11.00 0.16 -26.33
CA ALA A 71 -10.78 -0.48 -27.63
C ALA A 71 -10.17 0.53 -28.62
N ALA A 72 -9.09 0.16 -29.31
CA ALA A 72 -8.43 1.03 -30.28
C ALA A 72 -9.31 1.37 -31.50
N THR A 73 -10.26 0.49 -31.82
CA THR A 73 -11.31 0.77 -32.83
C THR A 73 -12.63 0.12 -32.41
N THR A 74 -13.71 0.43 -33.15
CA THR A 74 -15.02 -0.21 -32.98
C THR A 74 -15.07 -1.67 -33.49
N ASN A 75 -13.98 -2.19 -34.05
CA ASN A 75 -13.88 -3.56 -34.52
C ASN A 75 -14.16 -4.54 -33.37
N LYS A 76 -15.01 -5.55 -33.65
CA LYS A 76 -15.37 -6.61 -32.69
C LYS A 76 -14.17 -7.30 -32.05
N TYR A 77 -13.10 -7.55 -32.82
CA TYR A 77 -11.88 -8.17 -32.31
C TYR A 77 -11.11 -7.25 -31.36
N HIS A 78 -11.13 -5.93 -31.61
CA HIS A 78 -10.46 -4.95 -30.75
C HIS A 78 -11.21 -4.82 -29.42
N ARG A 79 -12.54 -4.73 -29.47
CA ARG A 79 -13.40 -4.68 -28.28
C ARG A 79 -13.27 -5.94 -27.44
N LYS A 80 -13.28 -7.13 -28.06
CA LYS A 80 -13.10 -8.39 -27.32
C LYS A 80 -11.72 -8.49 -26.69
N ALA A 81 -10.66 -8.16 -27.42
CA ALA A 81 -9.31 -8.16 -26.86
C ALA A 81 -9.16 -7.17 -25.70
N ALA A 82 -9.70 -5.96 -25.83
CA ALA A 82 -9.69 -4.95 -24.77
C ALA A 82 -10.47 -5.42 -23.52
N SER A 83 -11.62 -6.06 -23.70
CA SER A 83 -12.41 -6.64 -22.62
C SER A 83 -11.68 -7.79 -21.92
N ASP A 84 -11.18 -8.78 -22.68
CA ASP A 84 -10.54 -9.98 -22.13
C ASP A 84 -9.23 -9.64 -21.40
N ILE A 85 -8.43 -8.73 -21.96
CA ILE A 85 -7.17 -8.27 -21.33
C ILE A 85 -7.47 -7.33 -20.16
N GLY A 86 -8.47 -6.45 -20.29
CA GLY A 86 -8.93 -5.57 -19.22
C GLY A 86 -9.40 -6.33 -17.99
N GLU A 87 -10.19 -7.39 -18.17
CA GLU A 87 -10.67 -8.21 -17.06
C GLU A 87 -9.52 -8.91 -16.34
N LYS A 88 -8.56 -9.49 -17.08
CA LYS A 88 -7.36 -10.11 -16.49
C LYS A 88 -6.51 -9.11 -15.72
N THR A 89 -6.32 -7.93 -16.29
CA THR A 89 -5.53 -6.86 -15.68
C THR A 89 -6.18 -6.34 -14.41
N LYS A 90 -7.49 -6.12 -14.44
CA LYS A 90 -8.28 -5.76 -13.26
C LYS A 90 -8.15 -6.81 -12.17
N LYS A 91 -8.33 -8.09 -12.49
CA LYS A 91 -8.15 -9.21 -11.54
C LYS A 91 -6.74 -9.24 -10.95
N PHE A 92 -5.71 -8.96 -11.76
CA PHE A 92 -4.34 -8.88 -11.28
C PHE A 92 -4.15 -7.72 -10.30
N VAL A 93 -4.59 -6.51 -10.64
CA VAL A 93 -4.50 -5.32 -9.77
C VAL A 93 -5.28 -5.53 -8.47
N ASP A 94 -6.51 -6.03 -8.54
CA ASP A 94 -7.32 -6.33 -7.36
C ASP A 94 -6.63 -7.36 -6.45
N THR A 95 -6.06 -8.41 -7.04
CA THR A 95 -5.30 -9.42 -6.29
C THR A 95 -4.06 -8.81 -5.65
N ALA A 96 -3.34 -7.95 -6.36
CA ALA A 96 -2.15 -7.26 -5.83
C ALA A 96 -2.51 -6.41 -4.59
N LEU A 97 -3.61 -5.66 -4.67
CA LEU A 97 -4.10 -4.83 -3.57
C LEU A 97 -4.55 -5.68 -2.37
N ASP A 98 -5.29 -6.78 -2.61
CA ASP A 98 -5.72 -7.69 -1.54
C ASP A 98 -4.51 -8.33 -0.84
N LYS A 99 -3.52 -8.78 -1.60
CA LYS A 99 -2.30 -9.38 -1.07
C LYS A 99 -1.46 -8.38 -0.28
N PHE A 100 -1.37 -7.14 -0.77
CA PHE A 100 -0.71 -6.06 -0.07
C PHE A 100 -1.40 -5.72 1.25
N LYS A 101 -2.73 -5.62 1.26
CA LYS A 101 -3.50 -5.42 2.50
C LYS A 101 -3.18 -6.50 3.53
N GLN A 102 -3.27 -7.77 3.13
CA GLN A 102 -2.97 -8.90 4.02
C GLN A 102 -1.52 -8.87 4.53
N ALA A 103 -0.57 -8.48 3.67
CA ALA A 103 0.84 -8.36 4.06
C ALA A 103 1.06 -7.22 5.05
N HIS A 104 0.45 -6.07 4.78
CA HIS A 104 0.51 -4.89 5.64
C HIS A 104 -0.12 -5.17 7.00
N ASP A 105 -1.29 -5.81 7.05
CA ASP A 105 -1.96 -6.17 8.31
C ASP A 105 -1.13 -7.15 9.14
N TYR A 106 -0.49 -8.13 8.49
CA TYR A 106 0.46 -9.02 9.15
C TYR A 106 1.65 -8.24 9.74
N CYS A 107 2.28 -7.37 8.95
CA CYS A 107 3.42 -6.57 9.39
C CYS A 107 3.05 -5.63 10.54
N ARG A 108 1.88 -5.02 10.47
CA ARG A 108 1.32 -4.14 11.50
C ARG A 108 1.10 -4.89 12.81
N ALA A 109 0.56 -6.10 12.76
CA ALA A 109 0.36 -6.94 13.93
C ALA A 109 1.67 -7.31 14.64
N GLN A 110 2.76 -7.44 13.88
CA GLN A 110 4.09 -7.80 14.38
C GLN A 110 4.97 -6.58 14.70
N ALA A 111 4.55 -5.38 14.32
CA ALA A 111 5.32 -4.17 14.49
C ALA A 111 5.52 -3.85 15.98
N LYS A 112 6.77 -3.50 16.34
CA LYS A 112 7.15 -3.08 17.69
C LYS A 112 8.03 -1.84 17.62
N ILE A 113 7.98 -1.06 18.68
CA ILE A 113 8.87 0.07 18.89
C ILE A 113 9.96 -0.41 19.85
N LYS A 114 11.22 -0.11 19.54
CA LYS A 114 12.40 -0.49 20.34
C LYS A 114 13.33 0.70 20.53
N ASP A 115 14.28 0.54 21.45
CA ASP A 115 15.38 1.47 21.68
C ASP A 115 14.91 2.90 22.00
N LEU A 116 13.77 3.03 22.70
CA LEU A 116 13.33 4.33 23.18
C LEU A 116 14.12 4.74 24.41
N LYS A 117 14.48 6.01 24.45
CA LYS A 117 14.99 6.70 25.62
C LYS A 117 13.88 7.54 26.23
N ILE A 118 13.54 7.27 27.48
CA ILE A 118 12.50 8.00 28.20
C ILE A 118 13.17 9.02 29.12
N MET A 119 12.79 10.29 28.94
CA MET A 119 13.31 11.44 29.67
C MET A 119 12.12 12.22 30.24
N ALA A 120 11.87 12.01 31.52
CA ALA A 120 10.67 12.46 32.23
C ALA A 120 9.41 12.02 31.47
N LEU A 121 8.60 12.97 31.04
CA LEU A 121 7.36 12.70 30.31
C LEU A 121 7.54 12.29 28.84
N CYS A 122 8.72 12.54 28.25
CA CYS A 122 8.95 12.40 26.82
C CYS A 122 9.63 11.07 26.45
N ALA A 123 9.13 10.43 25.39
CA ALA A 123 9.78 9.30 24.73
C ALA A 123 10.54 9.78 23.49
N ILE A 124 11.82 9.42 23.39
CA ILE A 124 12.69 9.78 22.27
C ILE A 124 13.20 8.49 21.63
N GLY A 125 13.01 8.34 20.32
CA GLY A 125 13.50 7.21 19.54
C GLY A 125 14.31 7.71 18.36
N THR A 126 15.53 7.20 18.19
CA THR A 126 16.36 7.50 17.02
C THR A 126 15.78 6.86 15.74
N PRO A 127 16.15 7.33 14.54
CA PRO A 127 15.70 6.72 13.29
C PRO A 127 15.95 5.21 13.27
N GLY A 128 14.88 4.43 13.05
CA GLY A 128 14.90 2.96 13.09
C GLY A 128 14.34 2.35 14.38
N CYS A 129 13.71 3.15 15.24
CA CYS A 129 13.04 2.65 16.44
C CYS A 129 11.81 1.78 16.12
N LEU A 130 11.22 1.90 14.92
CA LEU A 130 10.17 1.00 14.44
C LEU A 130 10.81 -0.26 13.85
N ASP A 131 10.52 -1.39 14.48
CA ASP A 131 10.87 -2.72 13.99
C ASP A 131 9.60 -3.38 13.43
N MET A 132 9.52 -3.41 12.10
CA MET A 132 8.42 -4.00 11.35
C MET A 132 9.00 -5.11 10.46
N PRO A 133 8.42 -6.32 10.41
CA PRO A 133 8.91 -7.34 9.50
C PRO A 133 8.73 -6.88 8.06
N LYS A 134 9.58 -7.39 7.17
CA LYS A 134 9.51 -7.04 5.75
C LYS A 134 8.18 -7.52 5.16
N LEU A 135 7.55 -6.69 4.34
CA LEU A 135 6.29 -7.05 3.66
C LEU A 135 6.45 -8.34 2.83
N ALA A 136 7.60 -8.53 2.19
CA ALA A 136 7.91 -9.73 1.40
C ALA A 136 7.89 -11.02 2.23
N ASP A 137 8.08 -10.92 3.55
CA ASP A 137 8.04 -12.06 4.44
C ASP A 137 6.63 -12.49 4.84
N ALA A 138 5.63 -11.65 4.57
CA ALA A 138 4.25 -11.96 4.90
C ALA A 138 3.74 -13.18 4.12
N PRO A 139 2.92 -14.06 4.74
CA PRO A 139 2.42 -15.27 4.08
C PRO A 139 1.65 -15.01 2.78
N SER A 140 0.92 -13.89 2.70
CA SER A 140 0.16 -13.50 1.51
C SER A 140 1.08 -13.24 0.32
N PHE A 141 2.20 -12.53 0.53
CA PHE A 141 3.20 -12.24 -0.49
C PHE A 141 4.11 -13.42 -0.80
N LYS A 142 4.46 -14.26 0.18
CA LYS A 142 5.25 -15.48 -0.08
C LYS A 142 4.51 -16.49 -0.97
N SER A 143 3.22 -16.68 -0.74
CA SER A 143 2.41 -17.65 -1.49
C SER A 143 2.02 -17.20 -2.91
N TRP A 144 2.06 -15.90 -3.19
CA TRP A 144 1.45 -15.34 -4.39
C TRP A 144 2.27 -15.58 -5.68
N PRO A 145 3.57 -15.22 -5.77
CA PRO A 145 4.36 -15.38 -7.00
C PRO A 145 4.37 -16.82 -7.54
N ASP A 146 4.43 -17.81 -6.67
CA ASP A 146 4.47 -19.21 -7.08
C ASP A 146 3.12 -19.74 -7.58
N SER A 147 2.03 -19.26 -6.97
CA SER A 147 0.66 -19.64 -7.30
C SER A 147 0.12 -19.03 -8.60
N TYR A 148 0.70 -17.93 -9.08
CA TYR A 148 0.14 -17.18 -10.21
C TYR A 148 0.61 -17.74 -11.55
N LYS A 149 -0.28 -18.45 -12.26
CA LYS A 149 0.07 -19.34 -13.39
C LYS A 149 0.11 -18.68 -14.77
N GLU A 150 -0.02 -17.36 -14.88
CA GLU A 150 0.04 -16.69 -16.18
C GLU A 150 1.47 -16.63 -16.75
N LYS A 151 1.60 -16.63 -18.09
CA LYS A 151 2.88 -16.71 -18.82
C LYS A 151 3.96 -15.73 -18.32
N ASN A 152 3.56 -14.49 -18.02
CA ASN A 152 4.44 -13.47 -17.42
C ASN A 152 4.01 -13.12 -15.99
N GLY A 153 2.95 -13.74 -15.48
CA GLY A 153 2.31 -13.34 -14.25
C GLY A 153 3.23 -13.43 -13.04
N LYS A 154 4.03 -14.50 -12.94
CA LYS A 154 5.00 -14.68 -11.85
C LYS A 154 5.98 -13.52 -11.76
N ALA A 155 6.45 -13.03 -12.91
CA ALA A 155 7.37 -11.89 -12.97
C ALA A 155 6.71 -10.60 -12.49
N TYR A 156 5.45 -10.35 -12.89
CA TYR A 156 4.67 -9.21 -12.38
C TYR A 156 4.41 -9.30 -10.88
N ALA A 157 3.98 -10.45 -10.37
CA ALA A 157 3.73 -10.66 -8.94
C ALA A 157 5.02 -10.45 -8.12
N LYS A 158 6.14 -11.01 -8.57
CA LYS A 158 7.45 -10.82 -7.94
C LYS A 158 7.87 -9.35 -7.93
N ALA A 159 7.71 -8.64 -9.05
CA ALA A 159 8.03 -7.23 -9.16
C ALA A 159 7.20 -6.35 -8.21
N VAL A 160 5.91 -6.65 -8.05
CA VAL A 160 5.05 -5.98 -7.06
C VAL A 160 5.56 -6.23 -5.64
N VAL A 161 5.82 -7.49 -5.29
CA VAL A 161 6.29 -7.85 -3.94
C VAL A 161 7.62 -7.16 -3.62
N GLU A 162 8.61 -7.24 -4.51
CA GLU A 162 9.93 -6.63 -4.30
C GLU A 162 9.86 -5.10 -4.29
N GLY A 163 9.14 -4.50 -5.24
CA GLY A 163 8.99 -3.05 -5.36
C GLY A 163 8.32 -2.43 -4.14
N LEU A 164 7.18 -2.99 -3.71
CA LEU A 164 6.46 -2.49 -2.53
C LEU A 164 7.26 -2.73 -1.24
N SER A 165 7.78 -3.95 -1.06
CA SER A 165 8.51 -4.31 0.17
C SER A 165 9.76 -3.46 0.36
N GLY A 166 10.52 -3.23 -0.71
CA GLY A 166 11.75 -2.42 -0.64
C GLY A 166 11.49 -0.97 -0.24
N GLN A 167 10.41 -0.37 -0.73
CA GLN A 167 10.08 1.03 -0.41
C GLN A 167 9.51 1.18 1.02
N PHE A 168 8.65 0.25 1.45
CA PHE A 168 8.15 0.23 2.82
C PHE A 168 9.25 -0.06 3.86
N ASP A 169 10.21 -0.93 3.56
CA ASP A 169 11.35 -1.23 4.45
C ASP A 169 12.24 0.01 4.65
N LYS A 170 12.51 0.76 3.57
CA LYS A 170 13.22 2.04 3.65
C LYS A 170 12.46 3.07 4.51
N TRP A 171 11.15 3.14 4.37
CA TRP A 171 10.32 4.02 5.19
C TRP A 171 10.37 3.61 6.67
N ALA A 172 10.05 2.35 6.98
CA ALA A 172 9.93 1.85 8.34
C ALA A 172 11.27 1.92 9.10
N SER A 173 12.38 1.57 8.44
CA SER A 173 13.73 1.60 9.02
C SER A 173 14.24 2.98 9.43
N LYS A 174 13.52 4.06 9.09
CA LYS A 174 13.89 5.44 9.44
C LYS A 174 12.82 6.18 10.25
N VAL A 175 11.73 5.51 10.65
CA VAL A 175 10.74 6.07 11.59
C VAL A 175 11.43 6.41 12.91
N MET A 176 11.08 7.55 13.48
CA MET A 176 11.63 8.07 14.73
C MET A 176 10.54 8.61 15.66
N VAL A 177 10.83 8.72 16.95
CA VAL A 177 9.93 9.34 17.95
C VAL A 177 10.58 10.64 18.45
N PRO A 178 10.07 11.84 18.08
CA PRO A 178 10.78 13.10 18.25
C PRO A 178 10.70 13.72 19.66
N GLY A 179 10.52 12.92 20.72
CA GLY A 179 10.30 13.44 22.08
C GLY A 179 8.83 13.66 22.41
N LEU A 180 7.98 12.68 22.10
CA LEU A 180 6.54 12.78 22.33
C LEU A 180 6.18 12.59 23.81
N PRO A 181 5.19 13.31 24.35
CA PRO A 181 4.79 13.23 25.75
C PRO A 181 3.96 11.96 26.05
N TRP A 182 4.57 10.79 25.87
CA TRP A 182 3.91 9.49 26.01
C TRP A 182 3.64 9.10 27.46
N TYR A 183 4.42 9.62 28.42
CA TYR A 183 4.37 9.20 29.81
C TYR A 183 4.26 10.37 30.79
N PRO A 184 3.18 11.19 30.81
CA PRO A 184 3.09 12.32 31.74
C PRO A 184 3.31 11.96 33.21
N ALA A 185 2.91 10.76 33.63
CA ALA A 185 3.14 10.25 34.99
C ALA A 185 4.62 10.13 35.38
N PHE A 186 5.53 10.08 34.40
CA PHE A 186 6.98 9.99 34.63
C PHE A 186 7.64 11.34 34.92
N ALA A 187 6.90 12.46 34.85
CA ALA A 187 7.42 13.75 35.28
C ALA A 187 7.66 13.80 36.80
N THR A 188 6.81 13.14 37.58
CA THR A 188 6.84 13.14 39.04
C THR A 188 6.41 11.76 39.57
N TYR A 189 7.28 10.77 39.41
CA TYR A 189 6.99 9.40 39.80
C TYR A 189 7.31 9.16 41.30
N PRO A 190 6.40 8.55 42.07
CA PRO A 190 6.55 8.32 43.52
C PRO A 190 7.27 7.00 43.82
N GLY A 191 8.52 6.86 43.39
CA GLY A 191 9.31 5.67 43.70
C GLY A 191 10.71 5.69 43.09
N PRO A 192 11.60 4.77 43.51
CA PRO A 192 12.98 4.72 43.03
C PRO A 192 13.09 4.30 41.56
N SER A 193 12.07 3.62 41.03
CA SER A 193 11.99 3.18 39.65
C SER A 193 10.53 3.09 39.21
N ALA A 194 10.24 3.58 38.01
CA ALA A 194 8.96 3.47 37.37
C ALA A 194 8.71 2.07 36.81
N ALA A 195 7.60 1.48 37.23
CA ALA A 195 7.11 0.24 36.65
C ALA A 195 6.69 0.43 35.19
N PRO A 196 6.59 -0.65 34.39
CA PRO A 196 6.10 -0.58 33.01
C PRO A 196 4.71 0.06 32.92
N LEU A 197 4.62 1.26 32.35
CA LEU A 197 3.37 1.96 32.07
C LEU A 197 3.14 2.10 30.57
N PRO A 198 1.91 1.95 30.06
CA PRO A 198 1.61 2.15 28.65
C PRO A 198 1.69 3.63 28.27
N ASN A 199 1.99 3.89 27.00
CA ASN A 199 1.97 5.24 26.46
C ASN A 199 0.54 5.78 26.30
N ILE A 200 0.41 7.11 26.33
CA ILE A 200 -0.78 7.77 25.80
C ILE A 200 -0.87 7.48 24.29
N PRO A 201 -2.00 6.96 23.79
CA PRO A 201 -2.20 6.71 22.37
C PRO A 201 -1.97 7.96 21.54
N MET A 202 -1.16 7.84 20.49
CA MET A 202 -0.75 8.95 19.65
C MET A 202 -0.77 8.52 18.18
N PRO A 203 -1.23 9.34 17.22
CA PRO A 203 -1.24 8.94 15.82
C PRO A 203 0.17 8.72 15.26
N LEU A 204 0.32 7.75 14.36
CA LEU A 204 1.62 7.36 13.79
C LEU A 204 2.27 8.50 12.98
N ILE A 205 1.48 9.43 12.44
CA ILE A 205 2.00 10.59 11.71
C ILE A 205 2.94 11.47 12.56
N VAL A 206 2.80 11.49 13.89
CA VAL A 206 3.71 12.26 14.76
C VAL A 206 5.03 11.55 15.03
N CYS A 207 5.22 10.33 14.48
CA CYS A 207 6.47 9.61 14.43
C CYS A 207 7.01 9.65 12.98
N PRO A 208 7.58 10.78 12.54
CA PRO A 208 7.95 10.96 11.14
C PRO A 208 9.09 10.02 10.73
N SER A 209 9.17 9.78 9.42
CA SER A 209 10.33 9.15 8.78
C SER A 209 10.90 10.13 7.75
N PRO A 210 12.23 10.30 7.63
CA PRO A 210 12.83 11.06 6.54
C PRO A 210 12.61 10.37 5.18
N MET A 211 12.20 9.09 5.18
CA MET A 211 11.95 8.28 3.98
C MET A 211 10.46 8.26 3.58
N MET A 212 9.67 9.23 4.02
CA MET A 212 8.26 9.37 3.62
C MET A 212 8.06 9.45 2.10
N ALA A 213 9.00 10.07 1.40
CA ALA A 213 8.96 10.20 -0.05
C ALA A 213 9.14 8.86 -0.79
N GLU A 214 9.63 7.80 -0.14
CA GLU A 214 9.83 6.49 -0.78
C GLU A 214 8.49 5.76 -1.04
N VAL A 215 7.43 6.09 -0.28
CA VAL A 215 6.09 5.47 -0.36
C VAL A 215 5.09 6.31 -1.18
N VAL A 216 5.59 7.21 -2.03
CA VAL A 216 4.74 7.96 -2.97
C VAL A 216 4.57 7.21 -4.28
N GLN A 217 3.45 7.44 -4.99
CA GLN A 217 3.09 6.76 -6.24
C GLN A 217 4.25 6.63 -7.24
N MET A 218 4.96 7.73 -7.53
CA MET A 218 6.05 7.73 -8.50
C MET A 218 7.20 6.79 -8.11
N LYS A 219 7.56 6.75 -6.83
CA LYS A 219 8.66 5.91 -6.31
C LYS A 219 8.24 4.46 -6.22
N LEU A 220 7.00 4.18 -5.80
CA LEU A 220 6.43 2.84 -5.78
C LEU A 220 6.34 2.26 -7.21
N LYS A 221 5.78 3.03 -8.16
CA LYS A 221 5.75 2.65 -9.58
C LYS A 221 7.16 2.34 -10.07
N LYS A 222 8.10 3.25 -9.88
CA LYS A 222 9.49 3.05 -10.32
C LYS A 222 10.11 1.81 -9.72
N ALA A 223 9.91 1.54 -8.43
CA ALA A 223 10.44 0.36 -7.76
C ALA A 223 9.89 -0.94 -8.36
N MET A 224 8.58 -1.00 -8.64
CA MET A 224 7.95 -2.15 -9.30
C MET A 224 8.42 -2.31 -10.74
N VAL A 225 8.55 -1.21 -11.49
CA VAL A 225 9.14 -1.23 -12.83
C VAL A 225 10.56 -1.77 -12.74
N ASP A 226 11.43 -1.22 -11.91
CA ASP A 226 12.83 -1.61 -11.80
C ASP A 226 12.98 -3.11 -11.44
N ALA A 227 12.12 -3.64 -10.56
CA ALA A 227 12.08 -5.05 -10.17
C ALA A 227 11.55 -6.01 -11.26
N LEU A 228 10.83 -5.51 -12.27
CA LEU A 228 10.28 -6.36 -13.33
C LEU A 228 11.39 -6.92 -14.24
N ASP A 229 11.27 -8.20 -14.59
CA ASP A 229 12.20 -8.89 -15.49
C ASP A 229 12.35 -8.13 -16.81
N LYS A 230 13.60 -7.88 -17.22
CA LYS A 230 13.94 -7.16 -18.44
C LYS A 230 13.31 -7.78 -19.69
N ARG A 231 13.21 -9.11 -19.76
CA ARG A 231 12.55 -9.81 -20.89
C ARG A 231 11.07 -9.45 -20.99
N VAL A 232 10.40 -9.20 -19.87
CA VAL A 232 8.98 -8.80 -19.88
C VAL A 232 8.84 -7.35 -20.30
N LYS A 233 9.77 -6.47 -19.87
CA LYS A 233 9.83 -5.07 -20.31
C LYS A 233 10.07 -4.93 -21.81
N ASP A 234 11.07 -5.64 -22.32
CA ASP A 234 11.48 -5.55 -23.73
C ASP A 234 10.38 -6.05 -24.68
N ASN A 235 9.52 -6.97 -24.21
CA ASN A 235 8.37 -7.49 -24.94
C ASN A 235 7.09 -6.62 -24.82
N ASP A 236 7.11 -5.54 -24.04
CA ASP A 236 5.99 -4.64 -23.83
C ASP A 236 6.31 -3.23 -24.35
N ALA A 237 6.31 -3.11 -25.69
CA ALA A 237 6.59 -1.86 -26.39
C ALA A 237 5.64 -0.71 -26.00
N ASP A 238 4.44 -1.04 -25.55
CA ASP A 238 3.36 -0.07 -25.26
C ASP A 238 3.34 0.36 -23.79
N LYS A 239 4.26 -0.20 -22.99
CA LYS A 239 4.46 0.09 -21.57
C LYS A 239 3.20 -0.12 -20.74
N HIS A 240 2.44 -1.16 -21.05
CA HIS A 240 1.30 -1.57 -20.23
C HIS A 240 1.72 -1.93 -18.80
N HIS A 241 2.92 -2.48 -18.60
CA HIS A 241 3.48 -2.73 -17.28
C HIS A 241 3.57 -1.47 -16.42
N GLU A 242 3.95 -0.33 -17.03
CA GLU A 242 4.00 0.94 -16.32
C GLU A 242 2.62 1.38 -15.85
N ALA A 243 1.59 1.22 -16.68
CA ALA A 243 0.20 1.56 -16.34
C ALA A 243 -0.37 0.66 -15.23
N ILE A 244 -0.09 -0.65 -15.29
CA ILE A 244 -0.50 -1.62 -14.26
C ILE A 244 0.11 -1.26 -12.91
N PHE A 245 1.43 -1.01 -12.88
CA PHE A 245 2.10 -0.64 -11.63
C PHE A 245 1.68 0.73 -11.12
N ASP A 246 1.35 1.67 -12.01
CA ASP A 246 0.83 2.97 -11.60
C ASP A 246 -0.54 2.86 -10.93
N ALA A 247 -1.42 2.02 -11.47
CA ALA A 247 -2.74 1.75 -10.90
C ALA A 247 -2.70 1.00 -9.55
N ILE A 248 -1.64 0.25 -9.28
CA ILE A 248 -1.38 -0.33 -7.95
C ILE A 248 -0.77 0.72 -7.01
N ALA A 249 0.19 1.50 -7.49
CA ALA A 249 0.93 2.48 -6.69
C ALA A 249 0.06 3.64 -6.18
N PHE A 250 -0.86 4.13 -7.03
CA PHE A 250 -1.75 5.25 -6.70
C PHE A 250 -2.58 5.00 -5.42
N PRO A 251 -3.46 3.98 -5.35
CA PRO A 251 -4.29 3.75 -4.17
C PRO A 251 -3.44 3.44 -2.93
N ILE A 252 -2.32 2.70 -3.07
CA ILE A 252 -1.43 2.39 -1.95
C ILE A 252 -0.83 3.66 -1.35
N SER A 253 -0.32 4.57 -2.19
CA SER A 253 0.31 5.81 -1.70
C SER A 253 -0.67 6.73 -0.98
N LEU A 254 -1.91 6.83 -1.47
CA LEU A 254 -2.96 7.63 -0.83
C LEU A 254 -3.38 7.01 0.50
N ASN A 255 -3.65 5.71 0.49
CA ASN A 255 -4.02 4.95 1.67
C ASN A 255 -2.93 4.97 2.74
N PHE A 256 -1.66 4.95 2.34
CA PHE A 256 -0.54 5.07 3.27
C PHE A 256 -0.57 6.40 4.04
N LEU A 257 -0.80 7.52 3.36
CA LEU A 257 -0.90 8.84 4.03
C LEU A 257 -2.07 8.90 5.00
N LEU A 258 -3.23 8.36 4.61
CA LEU A 258 -4.40 8.30 5.48
C LEU A 258 -4.18 7.38 6.67
N TRP A 259 -3.54 6.23 6.44
CA TRP A 259 -3.20 5.29 7.49
C TRP A 259 -2.32 5.91 8.57
N LEU A 260 -1.32 6.71 8.21
CA LEU A 260 -0.48 7.40 9.20
C LEU A 260 -1.28 8.35 10.11
N LEU A 261 -2.32 8.98 9.58
CA LEU A 261 -3.19 9.88 10.34
C LEU A 261 -4.07 9.11 11.35
N VAL A 262 -4.62 7.96 10.94
CA VAL A 262 -5.61 7.21 11.74
C VAL A 262 -5.00 6.11 12.62
N GLN A 263 -3.85 5.57 12.24
CA GLN A 263 -3.18 4.53 13.01
C GLN A 263 -2.65 5.12 14.31
N GLN A 264 -3.09 4.60 15.45
CA GLN A 264 -2.51 4.98 16.73
C GLN A 264 -1.39 4.02 17.11
N ILE A 265 -0.34 4.58 17.72
CA ILE A 265 0.68 3.86 18.46
C ILE A 265 0.20 3.78 19.90
N MET A 266 0.03 2.57 20.42
CA MET A 266 -0.37 2.36 21.81
C MET A 266 0.28 1.10 22.39
N ASN A 267 0.14 0.92 23.71
CA ASN A 267 0.71 -0.18 24.47
C ASN A 267 2.25 -0.26 24.41
N VAL A 268 2.92 0.85 24.10
CA VAL A 268 4.37 0.95 24.25
C VAL A 268 4.65 1.12 25.75
N LEU A 269 5.12 0.05 26.38
CA LEU A 269 5.38 0.04 27.82
C LEU A 269 6.74 0.70 28.11
N GLY A 270 6.71 1.84 28.79
CA GLY A 270 7.90 2.55 29.26
C GLY A 270 8.21 2.23 30.72
N LYS A 271 9.49 2.17 31.10
CA LYS A 271 9.96 1.98 32.48
C LYS A 271 11.27 2.74 32.69
N GLY A 272 11.73 2.92 33.93
CA GLY A 272 13.06 3.50 34.16
C GLY A 272 13.31 4.01 35.58
N PRO A 273 14.57 4.30 35.94
CA PRO A 273 14.94 4.76 37.28
C PRO A 273 14.57 6.23 37.53
N VAL A 274 14.44 6.59 38.81
CA VAL A 274 14.18 7.96 39.28
C VAL A 274 15.37 8.43 40.14
N PRO A 275 16.34 9.18 39.57
CA PRO A 275 17.63 9.43 40.24
C PRO A 275 17.57 10.22 41.55
N VAL A 276 16.52 11.03 41.76
CA VAL A 276 16.37 11.86 42.97
C VAL A 276 15.92 11.07 44.22
N PHE A 277 15.73 9.75 44.08
CA PHE A 277 15.62 8.85 45.24
C PHE A 277 16.98 8.52 45.89
N ALA A 278 18.10 9.00 45.33
CA ALA A 278 19.41 9.01 46.00
C ALA A 278 19.57 10.28 46.86
N PRO A 279 20.20 10.22 48.06
CA PRO A 279 20.32 11.36 48.95
C PRO A 279 20.96 12.59 48.29
N PRO A 280 20.44 13.82 48.51
CA PRO A 280 19.30 14.19 49.37
C PRO A 280 17.95 13.74 48.79
N TYR A 281 17.17 13.02 49.61
CA TYR A 281 15.92 12.37 49.22
C TYR A 281 14.85 13.37 48.76
N VAL A 282 14.38 13.23 47.52
CA VAL A 282 13.18 13.91 47.04
C VAL A 282 12.08 12.84 46.83
N PRO A 283 10.92 12.95 47.50
CA PRO A 283 9.88 11.91 47.47
C PRO A 283 9.24 11.69 46.09
N LEU A 284 9.44 12.62 45.16
CA LEU A 284 8.95 12.58 43.78
C LEU A 284 10.07 12.98 42.84
N GLY A 285 10.16 12.31 41.68
CA GLY A 285 11.19 12.62 40.71
C GLY A 285 10.85 12.25 39.28
N PRO A 286 11.55 12.86 38.30
CA PRO A 286 11.41 12.46 36.92
C PRO A 286 12.09 11.11 36.67
N VAL A 287 11.49 10.30 35.82
CA VAL A 287 12.19 9.14 35.24
C VAL A 287 13.29 9.66 34.32
N LEU A 288 14.53 9.19 34.50
CA LEU A 288 15.65 9.60 33.65
C LEU A 288 16.34 8.36 33.11
N ALA A 289 16.67 8.39 31.82
CA ALA A 289 17.27 7.25 31.12
C ALA A 289 16.41 5.97 31.20
N GLY A 290 15.10 6.11 31.11
CA GLY A 290 14.19 4.98 30.98
C GLY A 290 14.26 4.35 29.59
N ASP A 291 13.77 3.12 29.49
CA ASP A 291 13.70 2.30 28.28
C ASP A 291 12.27 1.78 28.06
N ASN A 292 12.06 1.13 26.92
CA ASN A 292 10.77 0.53 26.61
C ASN A 292 10.86 -0.99 26.44
N ILE A 293 9.75 -1.67 26.71
CA ILE A 293 9.61 -3.09 26.41
C ILE A 293 9.19 -3.23 24.95
N ALA A 294 10.03 -3.87 24.14
CA ALA A 294 9.79 -4.09 22.73
C ALA A 294 8.91 -5.33 22.50
N THR A 295 7.61 -5.23 22.78
CA THR A 295 6.62 -6.26 22.46
C THR A 295 5.96 -6.03 21.09
N PRO A 296 5.62 -7.08 20.34
CA PRO A 296 4.82 -6.95 19.13
C PRO A 296 3.44 -6.34 19.39
N GLY A 297 2.90 -5.67 18.40
CA GLY A 297 1.50 -5.22 18.39
C GLY A 297 1.28 -3.75 18.72
N HIS A 298 2.33 -2.93 18.76
CA HIS A 298 2.20 -1.49 19.03
C HIS A 298 1.41 -0.73 17.94
N LEU A 299 1.23 -1.35 16.76
CA LEU A 299 0.39 -0.84 15.68
C LEU A 299 -0.86 -1.71 15.41
N ALA A 300 -1.10 -2.78 16.18
CA ALA A 300 -2.13 -3.80 15.87
C ALA A 300 -3.57 -3.36 16.16
N THR A 301 -3.75 -2.38 17.03
CA THR A 301 -5.05 -1.88 17.50
C THR A 301 -5.76 -0.98 16.53
#